data_AF-A0A4V2BQS8-F1
#
_entry.id   AF-A0A4V2BQS8-F1
#
_cell.length_a   1.000
_cell.length_b   1.000
_cell.length_c   1.000
_cell.angle_alpha   90.00
_cell.angle_beta   90.00
_cell.angle_gamma   90.00
#
_symmetry.space_group_name_H-M   'P 1'
#
loop_
_entity.id
_entity.type
_entity.pdbx_description
1 polymer ?
#
loop_
_entity_poly.entity_id
_entity_poly.type
_entity_poly.pdbx_seq_one_letter_code
_entity_poly.pdbx_strand_id
1 'polypeptide(L)'
;MLNLHQGELILANKTLCKKLDIVSNIKIDKNLCCIGNTKESTGKLQVHVGNKMSNKTQIQPKGDSLFLLKVRFLSGLVKNDSHLLSIYNLSNKEQTERSIPAYLYLLVKENRIEEFCALKEKIQNQEQKYISYLIKYGNVVFANLTIESNPQSQYNEHLALQNIAQLSADFIVEQESKAKLSIPNSRMRIGKLDTIEEENSNLLT
;
A
#
# COMPACT_ATOMS: atom_id res chain seq x y z
N MET A 1 -13.31 -5.96 -14.95
CA MET A 1 -12.22 -5.14 -15.51
C MET A 1 -12.73 -4.58 -16.83
N LEU A 2 -12.97 -3.27 -16.93
CA LEU A 2 -13.18 -2.63 -18.23
C LEU A 2 -11.89 -2.83 -19.04
N ASN A 3 -11.99 -3.33 -20.27
CA ASN A 3 -10.87 -3.50 -21.20
C ASN A 3 -10.36 -2.13 -21.67
N LEU A 4 -9.84 -1.32 -20.74
CA LEU A 4 -9.17 -0.07 -21.07
C LEU A 4 -7.83 -0.43 -21.71
N HIS A 5 -7.52 0.22 -22.84
CA HIS A 5 -6.23 0.02 -23.46
C HIS A 5 -5.14 0.56 -22.52
N GLN A 6 -4.04 -0.18 -22.36
CA GLN A 6 -2.93 0.20 -21.46
C GLN A 6 -2.47 1.66 -21.68
N GLY A 7 -2.51 2.15 -22.92
CA GLY A 7 -2.19 3.54 -23.26
C GLY A 7 -3.08 4.58 -22.57
N GLU A 8 -4.38 4.30 -22.41
CA GLU A 8 -5.32 5.20 -21.74
C GLU A 8 -5.04 5.27 -20.24
N LEU A 9 -4.72 4.14 -19.62
CA LEU A 9 -4.33 4.09 -18.21
C LEU A 9 -3.02 4.83 -17.95
N ILE A 10 -2.04 4.71 -18.86
CA ILE A 10 -0.78 5.47 -18.79
C ILE A 10 -1.06 6.99 -18.86
N LEU A 11 -1.90 7.42 -19.80
CA LEU A 11 -2.26 8.83 -19.96
C LEU A 11 -3.04 9.36 -18.75
N ALA A 12 -3.99 8.59 -18.22
CA ALA A 12 -4.74 8.94 -17.03
C ALA A 12 -3.83 9.10 -15.81
N ASN A 13 -2.89 8.17 -15.60
CA ASN A 13 -1.90 8.27 -14.52
C ASN A 13 -1.03 9.52 -14.66
N LYS A 14 -0.46 9.77 -15.86
CA LYS A 14 0.33 10.99 -16.12
C LYS A 14 -0.46 12.26 -15.83
N THR A 15 -1.74 12.28 -16.22
CA THR A 15 -2.65 13.40 -15.98
C THR A 15 -2.90 13.60 -14.49
N LEU A 16 -3.14 12.54 -13.73
CA LEU A 16 -3.29 12.59 -12.28
C LEU A 16 -2.03 13.08 -11.57
N CYS A 17 -0.86 12.53 -11.91
CA CYS A 17 0.41 12.94 -11.31
C CYS A 17 0.71 14.42 -11.56
N LYS A 18 0.51 14.91 -12.80
CA LYS A 18 0.68 16.33 -13.13
C LYS A 18 -0.28 17.24 -12.35
N LYS A 19 -1.52 16.80 -12.13
CA LYS A 19 -2.47 17.55 -11.29
C LYS A 19 -2.01 17.57 -9.83
N LEU A 20 -1.40 16.51 -9.32
CA LEU A 20 -0.87 16.45 -7.95
C LEU A 20 0.29 17.41 -7.71
N ASP A 21 1.12 17.65 -8.73
CA ASP A 21 2.26 18.57 -8.63
C ASP A 21 1.86 20.00 -8.26
N ILE A 22 0.66 20.42 -8.68
CA ILE A 22 0.12 21.76 -8.41
C ILE A 22 -0.80 21.81 -7.19
N VAL A 23 -1.05 20.68 -6.50
CA VAL A 23 -1.88 20.69 -5.30
C VAL A 23 -1.13 21.32 -4.14
N SER A 24 -1.66 22.44 -3.66
CA SER A 24 -1.05 23.21 -2.59
C SER A 24 -1.09 22.53 -1.23
N ASN A 25 -2.08 21.66 -0.97
CA ASN A 25 -2.23 20.93 0.29
C ASN A 25 -2.88 19.57 0.08
N ILE A 26 -2.17 18.49 0.44
CA ILE A 26 -2.70 17.12 0.44
C ILE A 26 -2.76 16.62 1.87
N LYS A 27 -3.94 16.16 2.30
CA LYS A 27 -4.08 15.49 3.61
C LYS A 27 -3.49 14.09 3.53
N ILE A 28 -2.57 13.79 4.44
CA ILE A 28 -1.85 12.51 4.48
C ILE A 28 -2.21 11.73 5.75
N ASP A 29 -2.27 10.41 5.61
CA ASP A 29 -2.39 9.46 6.72
C ASP A 29 -1.02 9.29 7.40
N LYS A 30 -1.01 9.04 8.71
CA LYS A 30 0.23 8.79 9.46
C LYS A 30 0.99 7.56 8.94
N ASN A 31 0.30 6.64 8.27
CA ASN A 31 0.88 5.45 7.69
C ASN A 31 1.45 5.79 6.31
N LEU A 32 2.74 6.13 6.30
CA LEU A 32 3.53 6.22 5.08
C LEU A 32 4.82 5.41 5.26
N CYS A 33 5.25 4.71 4.21
CA CYS A 33 6.38 3.79 4.30
C CYS A 33 7.25 3.86 3.05
N CYS A 34 8.54 3.63 3.24
CA CYS A 34 9.45 3.35 2.15
C CYS A 34 9.16 1.92 1.66
N ILE A 35 9.03 1.76 0.36
CA ILE A 35 8.70 0.50 -0.30
C ILE A 35 9.77 0.08 -1.31
N GLY A 36 10.77 0.93 -1.51
CA GLY A 36 11.89 0.65 -2.38
C GLY A 36 13.01 1.65 -2.21
N ASN A 37 14.23 1.21 -2.44
CA ASN A 37 15.44 2.02 -2.33
C ASN A 37 16.44 1.61 -3.43
N THR A 38 17.46 2.43 -3.64
CA THR A 38 18.49 2.14 -4.63
C THR A 38 19.52 1.19 -4.04
N LYS A 39 19.74 0.05 -4.71
CA LYS A 39 20.73 -0.93 -4.29
C LYS A 39 22.12 -0.51 -4.74
N GLU A 40 22.98 -0.20 -3.78
CA GLU A 40 24.35 0.30 -3.96
C GLU A 40 25.18 -0.51 -4.97
N SER A 41 25.11 -1.85 -4.93
CA SER A 41 25.86 -2.71 -5.85
C SER A 41 25.48 -2.57 -7.33
N THR A 42 24.27 -2.07 -7.62
CA THR A 42 23.71 -2.04 -8.98
C THR A 42 23.29 -0.65 -9.45
N GLY A 43 23.13 0.30 -8.52
CA GLY A 43 22.55 1.62 -8.81
C GLY A 43 21.07 1.58 -9.23
N LYS A 44 20.40 0.42 -9.17
CA LYS A 44 19.00 0.27 -9.55
C LYS A 44 18.06 0.38 -8.35
N LEU A 45 16.90 0.99 -8.57
CA LEU A 45 15.80 1.01 -7.62
C LEU A 45 15.21 -0.40 -7.48
N GLN A 46 15.14 -0.92 -6.26
CA GLN A 46 14.45 -2.17 -5.94
C GLN A 46 13.14 -1.84 -5.21
N VAL A 47 12.02 -2.41 -5.65
CA VAL A 47 10.69 -2.11 -5.10
C VAL A 47 10.01 -3.38 -4.62
N HIS A 48 9.61 -3.39 -3.35
CA HIS A 48 8.86 -4.47 -2.73
C HIS A 48 7.35 -4.24 -2.92
N VAL A 49 6.68 -5.16 -3.62
CA VAL A 49 5.27 -5.07 -3.98
C VAL A 49 4.47 -6.25 -3.40
N GLY A 50 3.20 -6.02 -3.08
CA GLY A 50 2.32 -7.05 -2.51
C GLY A 50 2.45 -7.23 -0.99
N ASN A 51 3.41 -6.57 -0.36
CA ASN A 51 3.55 -6.59 1.08
C ASN A 51 2.50 -5.65 1.74
N LYS A 52 1.65 -6.18 2.62
CA LYS A 52 0.69 -5.36 3.40
C LYS A 52 1.49 -4.29 4.16
N MET A 53 0.98 -3.06 4.24
CA MET A 53 1.69 -1.94 4.89
C MET A 53 2.16 -2.25 6.33
N SER A 54 1.53 -3.22 7.00
CA SER A 54 1.89 -3.76 8.33
C SER A 54 3.04 -4.78 8.33
N ASN A 55 3.29 -5.46 7.21
CA ASN A 55 4.30 -6.51 7.07
C ASN A 55 5.52 -6.03 6.28
N LYS A 56 5.50 -4.78 5.78
CA LYS A 56 6.62 -4.17 5.08
C LYS A 56 7.82 -4.21 6.01
N THR A 57 8.78 -5.06 5.66
CA THR A 57 10.16 -4.98 6.15
C THR A 57 10.54 -3.50 6.21
N GLN A 58 11.21 -3.08 7.28
CA GLN A 58 11.69 -1.71 7.44
C GLN A 58 12.73 -1.42 6.35
N ILE A 59 12.28 -1.20 5.11
CA ILE A 59 13.10 -0.76 4.00
C ILE A 59 13.55 0.64 4.39
N GLN A 60 14.83 0.76 4.71
CA GLN A 60 15.40 2.06 5.02
C GLN A 60 15.64 2.79 3.70
N PRO A 61 15.20 4.05 3.57
CA PRO A 61 15.45 4.82 2.36
C PRO A 61 16.96 5.03 2.18
N LYS A 62 17.47 4.75 0.97
CA LYS A 62 18.88 4.90 0.58
C LYS A 62 18.94 5.12 -0.94
N GLY A 63 19.72 6.12 -1.37
CA GLY A 63 19.67 6.60 -2.75
C GLY A 63 18.27 7.06 -3.13
N ASP A 64 17.93 6.99 -4.42
CA ASP A 64 16.55 7.20 -4.85
C ASP A 64 15.65 6.16 -4.18
N SER A 65 14.57 6.61 -3.55
CA SER A 65 13.67 5.76 -2.77
C SER A 65 12.21 6.02 -3.11
N LEU A 66 11.42 4.95 -3.15
CA LEU A 66 10.00 5.00 -3.44
C LEU A 66 9.22 4.90 -2.14
N PHE A 67 8.34 5.86 -1.89
CA PHE A 67 7.45 5.88 -0.74
C PHE A 67 6.00 5.65 -1.15
N LEU A 68 5.29 4.86 -0.35
CA LEU A 68 3.85 4.68 -0.44
C LEU A 68 3.15 5.55 0.60
N LEU A 69 2.33 6.47 0.12
CA LEU A 69 1.59 7.42 0.94
C LEU A 69 0.10 7.13 0.83
N LYS A 70 -0.61 7.03 1.95
CA LYS A 70 -2.07 7.02 1.94
C LYS A 70 -2.59 8.45 2.15
N VAL A 71 -3.43 8.93 1.24
CA VAL A 71 -3.86 10.33 1.20
C VAL A 71 -5.37 10.47 1.03
N ARG A 72 -5.89 11.68 1.25
CA ARG A 72 -7.22 12.09 0.76
C ARG A 72 -7.03 13.00 -0.45
N PHE A 73 -7.31 12.45 -1.61
CA PHE A 73 -7.20 13.10 -2.92
C PHE A 73 -8.42 13.98 -3.18
N LEU A 74 -8.24 15.22 -3.65
CA LEU A 74 -9.37 16.11 -3.94
C LEU A 74 -10.14 15.59 -5.15
N SER A 75 -11.40 15.20 -4.94
CA SER A 75 -12.21 14.54 -5.97
C SER A 75 -12.49 15.46 -7.17
N GLY A 76 -12.49 16.78 -6.95
CA GLY A 76 -12.60 17.78 -8.01
C GLY A 76 -11.50 17.70 -9.09
N LEU A 77 -10.32 17.17 -8.77
CA LEU A 77 -9.25 16.98 -9.76
C LEU A 77 -9.59 15.90 -10.79
N VAL A 78 -10.43 14.93 -10.43
CA VAL A 78 -10.95 13.90 -11.33
C VAL A 78 -12.24 14.39 -11.99
N LYS A 79 -13.18 14.95 -11.21
CA LYS A 79 -14.50 15.39 -11.72
C LYS A 79 -14.41 16.46 -12.81
N ASN A 80 -13.44 17.36 -12.68
CA ASN A 80 -13.27 18.49 -13.61
C ASN A 80 -12.38 18.14 -14.81
N ASP A 81 -12.01 16.87 -14.98
CA ASP A 81 -11.20 16.40 -16.10
C ASP A 81 -11.95 15.28 -16.81
N SER A 82 -12.45 15.57 -18.02
CA SER A 82 -13.29 14.63 -18.78
C SER A 82 -12.58 13.31 -19.09
N HIS A 83 -11.27 13.35 -19.34
CA HIS A 83 -10.49 12.15 -19.57
C HIS A 83 -10.41 11.31 -18.30
N LEU A 84 -10.04 11.90 -17.15
CA LEU A 84 -10.01 11.17 -15.89
C LEU A 84 -11.38 10.63 -15.50
N LEU A 85 -12.45 11.40 -15.67
CA LEU A 85 -13.80 10.96 -15.34
C LEU A 85 -14.26 9.77 -16.21
N SER A 86 -13.85 9.72 -17.47
CA SER A 86 -14.16 8.59 -18.36
C SER A 86 -13.46 7.29 -17.95
N ILE A 87 -12.28 7.41 -17.31
CA ILE A 87 -11.47 6.26 -16.86
C ILE A 87 -11.88 5.83 -15.45
N TYR A 88 -12.00 6.78 -14.54
CA TYR A 88 -12.37 6.58 -13.15
C TYR A 88 -13.88 6.78 -13.01
N ASN A 89 -14.63 5.71 -13.26
CA ASN A 89 -16.08 5.70 -13.12
C ASN A 89 -16.46 5.86 -11.63
N LEU A 90 -16.65 7.09 -11.19
CA LEU A 90 -17.00 7.44 -9.82
C LEU A 90 -18.47 7.11 -9.51
N SER A 91 -18.72 6.45 -8.38
CA SER A 91 -20.09 6.22 -7.90
C SER A 91 -20.78 7.54 -7.53
N ASN A 92 -22.11 7.55 -7.44
CA ASN A 92 -22.87 8.75 -7.05
C ASN A 92 -22.39 9.35 -5.71
N LYS A 93 -21.95 8.48 -4.79
CA LYS A 93 -21.37 8.90 -3.51
C LYS A 93 -20.03 9.59 -3.73
N GLU A 94 -19.11 8.98 -4.48
CA GLU A 94 -17.79 9.56 -4.78
C GLU A 94 -17.88 10.87 -5.58
N GLN A 95 -18.91 10.99 -6.42
CA GLN A 95 -19.27 12.20 -7.14
C GLN A 95 -19.74 13.36 -6.24
N THR A 96 -20.20 13.08 -5.02
CA THR A 96 -20.59 14.13 -4.05
C THR A 96 -19.53 14.38 -2.98
N GLU A 97 -18.65 13.42 -2.70
CA GLU A 97 -17.57 13.60 -1.73
C GLU A 97 -16.55 14.65 -2.17
N ARG A 98 -16.04 15.47 -1.23
CA ARG A 98 -14.98 16.46 -1.49
C ARG A 98 -13.62 15.81 -1.75
N SER A 99 -13.37 14.64 -1.17
CA SER A 99 -12.09 13.94 -1.28
C SER A 99 -12.25 12.44 -1.25
N ILE A 100 -11.49 11.74 -2.09
CA ILE A 100 -11.49 10.29 -2.24
C ILE A 100 -10.19 9.72 -1.62
N PRO A 101 -10.22 8.57 -0.92
CA PRO A 101 -8.98 7.91 -0.49
C PRO A 101 -8.11 7.51 -1.68
N ALA A 102 -6.80 7.70 -1.56
CA ALA A 102 -5.86 7.27 -2.59
C ALA A 102 -4.53 6.81 -2.01
N TYR A 103 -3.82 6.01 -2.79
CA TYR A 103 -2.42 5.68 -2.57
C TYR A 103 -1.56 6.41 -3.58
N LEU A 104 -0.56 7.14 -3.11
CA LEU A 104 0.44 7.79 -3.96
C LEU A 104 1.78 7.09 -3.82
N TYR A 105 2.43 6.91 -4.95
CA TYR A 105 3.77 6.37 -5.07
C TYR A 105 4.71 7.53 -5.39
N LEU A 106 5.45 7.98 -4.38
CA LEU A 106 6.34 9.13 -4.46
C LEU A 106 7.78 8.68 -4.60
N LEU A 107 8.41 8.97 -5.72
CA LEU A 107 9.83 8.76 -5.93
C LEU A 107 10.60 9.97 -5.39
N VAL A 108 11.30 9.78 -4.29
CA VAL A 108 12.13 10.78 -3.63
C VAL A 108 13.57 10.56 -4.08
N LYS A 109 14.21 11.62 -4.58
CA LYS A 109 15.61 11.57 -5.00
C LYS A 109 16.54 11.56 -3.78
N GLU A 110 17.71 10.94 -3.92
CA GLU A 110 18.69 10.81 -2.83
C GLU A 110 18.94 12.12 -2.07
N ASN A 111 19.14 13.21 -2.80
CA ASN A 111 19.38 14.55 -2.24
C ASN A 111 18.19 15.18 -1.49
N ARG A 112 17.01 14.55 -1.52
CA ARG A 112 15.78 14.97 -0.82
C ARG A 112 15.35 14.00 0.27
N ILE A 113 16.04 12.87 0.43
CA ILE A 113 15.65 11.81 1.39
C ILE A 113 15.63 12.34 2.81
N GLU A 114 16.66 13.07 3.24
CA GLU A 114 16.73 13.60 4.61
C GLU A 114 15.57 14.56 4.91
N GLU A 115 15.32 15.51 4.01
CA GLU A 115 14.22 16.47 4.13
C GLU A 115 12.86 15.76 4.18
N PHE A 116 12.66 14.75 3.33
CA PHE A 116 11.41 13.97 3.32
C PHE A 116 11.27 13.05 4.54
N CYS A 117 12.36 12.48 5.05
CA CYS A 117 12.35 11.67 6.27
C CYS A 117 11.99 12.51 7.51
N ALA A 118 12.51 13.73 7.62
CA ALA A 118 12.12 14.66 8.69
C ALA A 118 10.63 15.02 8.60
N LEU A 119 10.11 15.25 7.40
CA LEU A 119 8.67 15.44 7.18
C LEU A 119 7.86 14.19 7.56
N LYS A 120 8.32 13.01 7.14
CA LYS A 120 7.71 11.73 7.46
C LYS A 120 7.58 11.53 8.97
N GLU A 121 8.62 11.84 9.72
CA GLU A 121 8.62 11.75 11.18
C GLU A 121 7.54 12.64 11.81
N LYS A 122 7.46 13.91 11.39
CA LYS A 122 6.39 14.83 11.82
C LYS A 122 4.99 14.31 11.51
N ILE A 123 4.81 13.66 10.35
CA ILE A 123 3.53 13.07 9.96
C ILE A 123 3.20 11.85 10.83
N GLN A 124 4.18 10.98 11.08
CA GLN A 124 4.01 9.79 11.91
C GLN A 124 3.70 10.15 13.37
N ASN A 125 4.34 11.19 13.89
CA ASN A 125 4.08 11.77 15.21
C ASN A 125 2.80 12.64 15.25
N GLN A 126 2.10 12.77 14.13
CA GLN A 126 0.85 13.54 13.98
C GLN A 126 0.99 15.06 14.20
N GLU A 127 2.22 15.57 14.22
CA GLU A 127 2.55 17.01 14.26
C GLU A 127 2.20 17.69 12.94
N GLN A 128 2.19 16.94 11.83
CA GLN A 128 1.83 17.43 10.51
C GLN A 128 0.82 16.50 9.81
N LYS A 129 -0.29 17.08 9.32
CA LYS A 129 -1.38 16.33 8.66
C LYS A 129 -1.52 16.64 7.16
N TYR A 130 -0.82 17.67 6.70
CA TYR A 130 -0.88 18.14 5.32
C TYR A 130 0.53 18.32 4.78
N ILE A 131 0.74 17.91 3.54
CA ILE A 131 1.95 18.22 2.79
C ILE A 131 1.61 19.29 1.78
N SER A 132 2.36 20.39 1.80
CA SER A 132 2.23 21.44 0.81
C SER A 132 3.18 21.21 -0.36
N TYR A 133 2.64 21.17 -1.58
CA TYR A 133 3.38 20.92 -2.82
C TYR A 133 4.29 19.68 -2.72
N LEU A 134 3.69 18.49 -2.91
CA LEU A 134 4.40 17.22 -2.80
C LEU A 134 5.63 17.13 -3.72
N ILE A 135 5.59 17.83 -4.86
CA ILE A 135 6.68 17.99 -5.82
C ILE A 135 7.99 18.55 -5.20
N LYS A 136 7.92 19.25 -4.07
CA LYS A 136 9.11 19.74 -3.36
C LYS A 136 10.01 18.60 -2.87
N TYR A 137 9.42 17.44 -2.58
CA TYR A 137 10.11 16.31 -2.00
C TYR A 137 10.43 15.23 -3.02
N GLY A 138 9.61 15.07 -4.06
CA GLY A 138 9.80 14.04 -5.07
C GLY A 138 8.72 14.05 -6.13
N ASN A 139 8.80 13.10 -7.04
CA ASN A 139 7.86 12.98 -8.15
C ASN A 139 6.83 11.90 -7.85
N VAL A 140 5.55 12.22 -7.98
CA VAL A 140 4.50 11.18 -7.92
C VAL A 140 4.57 10.39 -9.22
N VAL A 141 4.97 9.12 -9.13
CA VAL A 141 5.07 8.23 -10.31
C VAL A 141 3.77 7.51 -10.59
N PHE A 142 2.96 7.27 -9.55
CA PHE A 142 1.67 6.61 -9.66
C PHE A 142 0.68 7.09 -8.61
N ALA A 143 -0.60 7.19 -9.00
CA ALA A 143 -1.71 7.48 -8.11
C ALA A 143 -2.83 6.44 -8.28
N ASN A 144 -3.12 5.70 -7.21
CA ASN A 144 -4.20 4.72 -7.18
C ASN A 144 -5.39 5.28 -6.38
N LEU A 145 -6.46 5.68 -7.09
CA LEU A 145 -7.71 6.08 -6.45
C LEU A 145 -8.44 4.84 -5.91
N THR A 146 -8.78 4.87 -4.63
CA THR A 146 -9.55 3.80 -3.98
C THR A 146 -11.03 4.13 -4.13
N ILE A 147 -11.61 3.65 -5.23
CA ILE A 147 -13.01 3.88 -5.63
C ILE A 147 -13.72 2.55 -5.87
N GLU A 148 -15.05 2.56 -5.86
CA GLU A 148 -15.87 1.35 -6.05
C GLU A 148 -15.59 0.62 -7.37
N SER A 149 -15.33 1.36 -8.45
CA SER A 149 -14.99 0.79 -9.76
C SER A 149 -13.54 0.25 -9.85
N ASN A 150 -12.71 0.54 -8.85
CA ASN A 150 -11.33 0.07 -8.73
C ASN A 150 -11.04 -0.37 -7.29
N PRO A 151 -11.66 -1.47 -6.84
CA PRO A 151 -11.51 -1.93 -5.46
C PRO A 151 -10.09 -2.40 -5.22
N GLN A 152 -9.55 -2.10 -4.04
CA GLN A 152 -8.18 -2.45 -3.67
C GLN A 152 -7.89 -3.96 -3.75
N SER A 153 -8.91 -4.82 -3.61
CA SER A 153 -8.78 -6.28 -3.71
C SER A 153 -8.43 -6.78 -5.13
N GLN A 154 -8.65 -5.96 -6.16
CA GLN A 154 -8.33 -6.29 -7.56
C GLN A 154 -7.06 -5.59 -8.05
N TYR A 155 -6.41 -4.80 -7.19
CA TYR A 155 -5.25 -4.01 -7.55
C TYR A 155 -3.96 -4.84 -7.53
N ASN A 156 -3.37 -5.05 -8.71
CA ASN A 156 -2.03 -5.63 -8.83
C ASN A 156 -0.97 -4.51 -8.85
N GLU A 157 -0.37 -4.25 -7.68
CA GLU A 157 0.63 -3.21 -7.47
C GLU A 157 1.83 -3.33 -8.41
N HIS A 158 2.31 -4.55 -8.64
CA HIS A 158 3.44 -4.82 -9.54
C HIS A 158 3.12 -4.37 -10.97
N LEU A 159 2.01 -4.86 -11.52
CA LEU A 159 1.62 -4.53 -12.90
C LEU A 159 1.32 -3.04 -13.05
N ALA A 160 0.70 -2.40 -12.05
CA ALA A 160 0.43 -0.97 -12.11
C ALA A 160 1.73 -0.15 -12.17
N LEU A 161 2.70 -0.44 -11.31
CA LEU A 161 3.98 0.27 -11.29
C LEU A 161 4.83 -0.01 -12.53
N GLN A 162 4.84 -1.26 -13.01
CA GLN A 162 5.62 -1.64 -14.19
C GLN A 162 4.99 -1.13 -15.49
N ASN A 163 3.68 -1.33 -15.68
CA ASN A 163 3.05 -1.15 -16.99
C ASN A 163 2.33 0.20 -17.14
N ILE A 164 1.86 0.80 -16.05
CA ILE A 164 1.13 2.08 -16.07
C ILE A 164 2.06 3.23 -15.66
N ALA A 165 2.75 3.08 -14.52
CA ALA A 165 3.72 4.07 -14.07
C ALA A 165 5.03 4.03 -14.89
N GLN A 166 5.28 2.93 -15.60
CA GLN A 166 6.51 2.71 -16.39
C GLN A 166 7.76 2.88 -15.53
N LEU A 167 7.69 2.45 -14.26
CA LEU A 167 8.78 2.61 -13.31
C LEU A 167 9.92 1.65 -13.65
N SER A 168 11.10 2.21 -13.92
CA SER A 168 12.34 1.45 -14.10
C SER A 168 12.88 0.99 -12.75
N ALA A 169 12.44 -0.19 -12.29
CA ALA A 169 12.85 -0.80 -11.04
C ALA A 169 12.92 -2.32 -11.15
N ASP A 170 13.72 -2.93 -10.27
CA ASP A 170 13.67 -4.38 -10.04
C ASP A 170 12.60 -4.67 -8.98
N PHE A 171 11.55 -5.40 -9.35
CA PHE A 171 10.42 -5.68 -8.46
C PHE A 171 10.63 -6.96 -7.66
N ILE A 172 10.45 -6.88 -6.35
CA ILE A 172 10.47 -8.00 -5.41
C ILE A 172 9.03 -8.28 -5.00
N VAL A 173 8.46 -9.35 -5.56
CA VAL A 173 7.08 -9.78 -5.27
C VAL A 173 7.12 -10.80 -4.15
N GLU A 174 6.63 -10.45 -2.97
CA GLU A 174 6.48 -11.41 -1.89
C GLU A 174 5.30 -12.34 -2.20
N GLN A 175 5.56 -13.65 -2.32
CA GLN A 175 4.51 -14.64 -2.38
C GLN A 175 3.92 -14.78 -0.98
N GLU A 176 2.59 -14.68 -0.85
CA GLU A 176 1.93 -15.00 0.42
C GLU A 176 2.28 -16.44 0.81
N SER A 177 3.13 -16.59 1.82
CA SER A 177 3.29 -17.85 2.54
C SER A 177 1.90 -18.23 3.02
N LYS A 178 1.24 -19.20 2.36
CA LYS A 178 0.03 -19.83 2.90
C LYS A 178 0.37 -20.22 4.33
N ALA A 179 -0.26 -19.54 5.30
CA ALA A 179 -0.13 -19.90 6.69
C ALA A 179 -0.39 -21.41 6.77
N LYS A 180 0.62 -22.18 7.22
CA LYS A 180 0.38 -23.53 7.67
C LYS A 180 -0.76 -23.41 8.66
N LEU A 181 -1.92 -23.96 8.32
CA LEU A 181 -3.02 -24.17 9.25
C LEU A 181 -2.42 -24.95 10.43
N SER A 182 -2.03 -24.24 11.48
CA SER A 182 -1.79 -24.83 12.78
C SER A 182 -3.16 -25.31 13.23
N ILE A 183 -3.40 -26.61 13.06
CA ILE A 183 -4.52 -27.31 13.69
C ILE A 183 -4.47 -26.89 15.17
N PRO A 184 -5.52 -26.26 15.71
CA PRO A 184 -5.55 -25.94 17.12
C PRO A 184 -5.44 -27.26 17.87
N ASN A 185 -4.42 -27.42 18.71
CA ASN A 185 -4.43 -28.45 19.73
C ASN A 185 -5.63 -28.15 20.64
N SER A 186 -6.77 -28.76 20.31
CA SER A 186 -7.90 -28.88 21.20
C SER A 186 -7.37 -29.49 22.49
N ARG A 187 -7.35 -28.67 23.55
CA ARG A 187 -7.15 -29.11 24.93
C ARG A 187 -8.06 -30.30 25.17
N MET A 188 -7.48 -31.51 25.18
CA MET A 188 -8.08 -32.63 25.88
C MET A 188 -8.23 -32.19 27.33
N ARG A 189 -9.48 -31.96 27.75
CA ARG A 189 -9.82 -31.94 29.17
C ARG A 189 -9.57 -33.36 29.67
N ILE A 190 -8.43 -33.56 30.30
CA ILE A 190 -8.16 -34.73 31.13
C ILE A 190 -9.19 -34.64 32.27
N GLY A 191 -10.24 -35.46 32.17
CA GLY A 191 -11.13 -35.75 33.29
C GLY A 191 -10.28 -36.34 34.42
N LYS A 192 -10.61 -35.94 35.65
CA LYS A 192 -9.99 -36.43 36.88
C LYS A 192 -9.82 -37.95 36.83
N LEU A 193 -8.58 -38.41 37.06
CA LEU A 193 -8.33 -39.76 37.54
C LEU A 193 -8.87 -39.85 38.96
N ASP A 194 -9.92 -40.64 39.15
CA ASP A 194 -10.19 -41.25 40.44
C ASP A 194 -9.39 -42.57 40.47
N THR A 195 -8.32 -42.55 41.25
CA THR A 195 -7.66 -43.72 41.89
C THR A 195 -8.46 -44.02 43.17
N ILE A 196 -8.75 -45.22 43.69
CA ILE A 196 -8.18 -46.59 43.75
C ILE A 196 -9.42 -47.49 44.11
N GLU A 197 -9.55 -48.77 43.77
CA GLU A 197 -9.10 -49.91 44.58
C GLU A 197 -9.31 -51.22 43.81
N GLU A 198 -8.24 -52.02 43.76
CA GLU A 198 -8.29 -53.45 43.50
C GLU A 198 -8.88 -54.16 44.74
N GLU A 199 -9.92 -54.98 44.54
CA GLU A 199 -10.11 -56.17 45.35
C GLU A 199 -10.13 -57.39 44.44
N ASN A 200 -8.99 -58.07 44.38
CA ASN A 200 -8.94 -59.49 44.05
C ASN A 200 -9.45 -60.26 45.28
N SER A 201 -10.55 -60.99 45.15
CA SER A 201 -10.78 -62.18 45.97
C SER A 201 -11.36 -63.31 45.11
N ASN A 202 -10.47 -64.27 44.82
CA ASN A 202 -10.68 -65.71 44.94
C ASN A 202 -12.12 -66.20 45.18
N LEU A 203 -12.61 -67.14 44.35
CA LEU A 203 -12.63 -68.59 44.67
C LEU A 203 -13.60 -69.33 43.73
N LEU A 204 -13.04 -70.30 43.01
CA LEU A 204 -13.61 -71.63 42.72
C LEU A 204 -15.14 -71.79 42.75
N THR A 205 -15.73 -72.09 41.59
CA THR A 205 -16.21 -73.45 41.26
C THR A 205 -16.43 -73.61 39.77
#